data_AF-A0A1J5DXZ4-F1
#
_entry.id   AF-A0A1J5DXZ4-F1
#
_cell.length_a   1.000
_cell.length_b   1.000
_cell.length_c   1.000
_cell.angle_alpha   90.00
_cell.angle_beta   90.00
_cell.angle_gamma   90.00
#
_symmetry.space_group_name_H-M   'P 1'
#
loop_
_entity.id
_entity.type
_entity.pdbx_description
1 polymer ?
#
loop_
_entity_poly.entity_id
_entity_poly.type
_entity_poly.pdbx_seq_one_letter_code
_entity_poly.pdbx_strand_id
1 'polypeptide(L)'
;MRSKEMLLIGTVHNDPEGFESLSKVLRENKPVHIAVEVSPYGLSYRNRHGRLLQAILARRIRRLEKQTRSRLRAESVLRSIREKFRAPFEYRAALRYCRESGAALHAIDLSSLSKELIEDGWHELIEVENITKSINYSSDTKTFSVEQEYLRAERLLKEDSSMVDVFLSPWTSQVIYEEREAHLAGALVDLHSKMEAGCLVHVGGWQHLLDKGGFKTLFQRLSHLNPRRLLLPHALKTGTIQRRAC
;
A
#
# COMPACT_ATOMS: atom_id res chain seq x y z
N MET A 1 -16.44 30.49 -4.54
CA MET A 1 -15.99 29.52 -3.51
C MET A 1 -14.82 28.73 -4.10
N ARG A 2 -13.74 28.49 -3.34
CA ARG A 2 -12.67 27.59 -3.82
C ARG A 2 -13.25 26.18 -3.95
N SER A 3 -12.92 25.47 -5.03
CA SER A 3 -13.42 24.11 -5.27
C SER A 3 -12.89 23.12 -4.23
N LYS A 4 -13.69 22.10 -3.91
CA LYS A 4 -13.22 20.89 -3.24
C LYS A 4 -12.81 19.89 -4.32
N GLU A 5 -11.69 19.23 -4.11
CA GLU A 5 -11.15 18.25 -5.03
C GLU A 5 -10.80 16.97 -4.29
N MET A 6 -10.94 15.83 -4.96
CA MET A 6 -10.54 14.53 -4.45
C MET A 6 -9.58 13.85 -5.43
N LEU A 7 -8.48 13.32 -4.91
CA LEU A 7 -7.49 12.54 -5.64
C LEU A 7 -7.27 11.20 -4.95
N LEU A 8 -7.48 10.11 -5.68
CA LEU A 8 -7.14 8.76 -5.25
C LEU A 8 -5.78 8.38 -5.83
N ILE A 9 -4.80 8.13 -4.96
CA ILE A 9 -3.46 7.67 -5.32
C ILE A 9 -3.38 6.17 -5.02
N GLY A 10 -3.21 5.38 -6.07
CA GLY A 10 -2.99 3.95 -6.01
C GLY A 10 -1.50 3.61 -5.95
N THR A 11 -1.10 2.80 -4.98
CA THR A 11 0.29 2.36 -4.78
C THR A 11 0.44 0.87 -5.01
N VAL A 12 1.66 0.46 -5.40
CA VAL A 12 2.10 -0.92 -5.24
C VAL A 12 2.77 -1.04 -3.88
N HIS A 13 2.19 -1.84 -2.99
CA HIS A 13 2.74 -2.01 -1.65
C HIS A 13 4.15 -2.62 -1.67
N ASN A 14 4.99 -2.20 -0.72
CA ASN A 14 6.40 -2.58 -0.61
C ASN A 14 7.30 -2.11 -1.75
N ASP A 15 6.86 -1.17 -2.60
CA ASP A 15 7.73 -0.51 -3.57
C ASP A 15 8.89 0.21 -2.84
N PRO A 16 10.17 -0.17 -3.07
CA PRO A 16 11.31 0.47 -2.43
C PRO A 16 11.46 1.95 -2.80
N GLU A 17 10.94 2.37 -3.95
CA GLU A 17 10.98 3.76 -4.43
C GLU A 17 9.69 4.52 -4.10
N GLY A 18 8.67 3.81 -3.60
CA GLY A 18 7.32 4.35 -3.37
C GLY A 18 7.29 5.55 -2.43
N PHE A 19 8.19 5.60 -1.45
CA PHE A 19 8.31 6.75 -0.54
C PHE A 19 8.65 8.05 -1.29
N GLU A 20 9.65 8.01 -2.16
CA GLU A 20 10.12 9.20 -2.89
C GLU A 20 9.13 9.60 -3.99
N SER A 21 8.60 8.62 -4.72
CA SER A 21 7.55 8.86 -5.72
C SER A 21 6.31 9.51 -5.09
N LEU A 22 5.82 8.96 -3.97
CA LEU A 22 4.66 9.51 -3.28
C LEU A 22 4.95 10.91 -2.73
N SER A 23 6.13 11.13 -2.15
CA SER A 23 6.53 12.44 -1.64
C SER A 23 6.53 13.51 -2.75
N LYS A 24 6.96 13.15 -3.97
CA LYS A 24 6.90 14.05 -5.13
C LYS A 24 5.45 14.38 -5.51
N VAL A 25 4.59 13.35 -5.67
CA VAL A 25 3.19 13.52 -6.04
C VAL A 25 2.43 14.38 -5.01
N LEU A 26 2.67 14.19 -3.71
CA LEU A 26 2.05 15.00 -2.66
C LEU A 26 2.47 16.48 -2.76
N ARG A 27 3.75 16.77 -2.99
CA ARG A 27 4.22 18.15 -3.19
C ARG A 27 3.62 18.83 -4.41
N GLU A 28 3.40 18.09 -5.49
CA GLU A 28 2.79 18.61 -6.72
C GLU A 28 1.30 18.92 -6.56
N ASN A 29 0.55 18.07 -5.86
CA ASN A 29 -0.90 18.20 -5.71
C ASN A 29 -1.32 19.05 -4.50
N LYS A 30 -0.39 19.35 -3.58
CA LYS A 30 -0.57 20.22 -2.42
C LYS A 30 -1.85 19.94 -1.60
N PRO A 31 -2.11 18.68 -1.18
CA PRO A 31 -3.30 18.37 -0.41
C PRO A 31 -3.34 19.11 0.92
N VAL A 32 -4.56 19.43 1.35
CA VAL A 32 -4.86 19.97 2.68
C VAL A 32 -5.26 18.86 3.66
N HIS A 33 -5.77 17.74 3.14
CA HIS A 33 -6.06 16.52 3.88
C HIS A 33 -5.46 15.32 3.14
N ILE A 34 -4.81 14.42 3.88
CA ILE A 34 -4.34 13.13 3.37
C ILE A 34 -4.95 12.01 4.22
N ALA A 35 -5.66 11.11 3.57
CA ALA A 35 -6.20 9.90 4.18
C ALA A 35 -5.43 8.67 3.66
N VAL A 36 -4.77 7.95 4.57
CA VAL A 36 -3.95 6.78 4.24
C VAL A 36 -4.68 5.50 4.62
N GLU A 37 -4.66 4.52 3.72
CA GLU A 37 -5.13 3.14 3.93
C GLU A 37 -4.21 2.40 4.92
N VAL A 38 -4.30 2.80 6.17
CA VAL A 38 -3.69 2.10 7.30
C VAL A 38 -4.60 2.29 8.51
N SER A 39 -4.77 1.23 9.30
CA SER A 39 -5.67 1.30 10.44
C SER A 39 -4.95 1.94 11.65
N PRO A 40 -5.68 2.71 12.49
CA PRO A 40 -5.14 3.18 13.76
C PRO A 40 -4.56 2.05 14.63
N TYR A 41 -5.23 0.89 14.66
CA TYR A 41 -4.73 -0.30 15.35
C TYR A 41 -3.38 -0.76 14.79
N GLY A 42 -3.27 -0.94 13.47
CA GLY A 42 -2.07 -1.44 12.81
C GLY A 42 -0.88 -0.49 12.95
N LEU A 43 -1.12 0.82 12.97
CA LEU A 43 -0.07 1.81 13.29
C LEU A 43 0.37 1.70 14.75
N SER A 44 -0.59 1.67 15.68
CA SER A 44 -0.31 1.57 17.12
C SER A 44 0.47 0.29 17.45
N TYR A 45 0.09 -0.84 16.84
CA TYR A 45 0.79 -2.11 17.01
C TYR A 45 2.24 -2.02 16.53
N ARG A 46 2.49 -1.50 15.33
CA ARG A 46 3.85 -1.31 14.78
C ARG A 46 4.70 -0.38 15.64
N ASN A 47 4.12 0.71 16.13
CA ASN A 47 4.83 1.65 17.00
C ASN A 47 5.23 1.02 18.33
N ARG A 48 4.36 0.18 18.91
CA ARG A 48 4.61 -0.51 20.19
C ARG A 48 5.55 -1.71 20.06
N HIS A 49 5.34 -2.55 19.06
CA HIS A 49 5.97 -3.88 18.97
C HIS A 49 7.01 -3.99 17.85
N GLY A 50 7.02 -3.08 16.86
CA GLY A 50 7.84 -3.22 15.66
C GLY A 50 9.35 -3.33 15.93
N ARG A 51 9.88 -2.56 16.90
CA ARG A 51 11.30 -2.66 17.31
C ARG A 51 11.62 -4.02 17.94
N LEU A 52 10.74 -4.54 18.80
CA LEU A 52 10.90 -5.84 19.44
C LEU A 52 10.87 -6.96 18.39
N LEU A 53 9.90 -6.93 17.48
CA LEU A 53 9.77 -7.92 16.40
C LEU A 53 10.99 -7.93 15.47
N GLN A 54 11.52 -6.75 15.12
CA GLN A 54 12.76 -6.64 14.34
C GLN A 54 13.95 -7.24 15.10
N ALA A 55 14.05 -7.02 16.42
CA ALA A 55 15.12 -7.60 17.23
C ALA A 55 15.01 -9.13 17.33
N ILE A 56 13.78 -9.67 17.47
CA ILE A 56 13.51 -11.11 17.47
C ILE A 56 13.90 -11.71 16.12
N LEU A 57 13.45 -11.11 15.01
CA LEU A 57 13.80 -11.55 13.66
C LEU A 57 15.32 -11.57 13.46
N ALA A 58 16.03 -10.50 13.83
CA ALA A 58 17.48 -10.43 13.70
C ALA A 58 18.19 -11.52 14.53
N ARG A 59 17.70 -11.83 15.73
CA ARG A 59 18.24 -12.92 16.57
C ARG A 59 18.00 -14.29 15.92
N ARG A 60 16.81 -14.53 15.34
CA ARG A 60 16.46 -15.78 14.67
C ARG A 60 17.30 -15.99 13.40
N ILE A 61 17.49 -14.95 12.58
CA ILE A 61 18.39 -14.98 11.41
C ILE A 61 19.81 -15.37 11.83
N ARG A 62 20.38 -14.69 12.85
CA ARG A 62 21.73 -15.01 13.33
C ARG A 62 21.86 -16.44 13.84
N ARG A 63 20.81 -16.99 14.46
CA ARG A 63 20.79 -18.39 14.90
C ARG A 63 20.81 -19.35 13.71
N LEU A 64 20.00 -19.08 12.69
CA LEU A 64 19.97 -19.88 11.45
C LEU A 64 21.33 -19.86 10.75
N GLU A 65 21.95 -18.69 10.57
CA GLU A 65 23.28 -18.58 9.94
C GLU A 65 24.37 -19.37 10.68
N LYS A 66 24.30 -19.42 12.02
CA LYS A 66 25.19 -20.24 12.84
C LYS A 66 24.95 -21.73 12.64
N GLN A 67 23.69 -22.16 12.55
CA GLN A 67 23.31 -23.55 12.36
C GLN A 67 23.69 -24.06 10.96
N THR A 68 23.48 -23.25 9.92
CA THR A 68 23.82 -23.59 8.54
C THR A 68 25.28 -23.35 8.19
N ARG A 69 26.05 -22.71 9.08
CA ARG A 69 27.43 -22.25 8.84
C ARG A 69 27.58 -21.43 7.55
N SER A 70 26.53 -20.69 7.19
CA SER A 70 26.46 -19.92 5.95
C SER A 70 25.59 -18.67 6.15
N ARG A 71 25.91 -17.59 5.43
CA ARG A 71 25.04 -16.40 5.39
C ARG A 71 23.77 -16.71 4.59
N LEU A 72 22.63 -16.24 5.08
CA LEU A 72 21.37 -16.41 4.36
C LEU A 72 21.34 -15.47 3.14
N ARG A 73 21.35 -16.05 1.94
CA ARG A 73 21.24 -15.32 0.67
C ARG A 73 19.78 -15.05 0.30
N ALA A 74 19.04 -14.35 1.16
CA ALA A 74 17.61 -14.08 1.00
C ALA A 74 17.26 -12.63 1.39
N GLU A 75 18.09 -11.67 0.96
CA GLU A 75 17.97 -10.29 1.40
C GLU A 75 16.61 -9.67 1.05
N SER A 76 16.06 -9.96 -0.13
CA SER A 76 14.75 -9.46 -0.57
C SER A 76 13.61 -9.95 0.34
N VAL A 77 13.55 -11.24 0.65
CA VAL A 77 12.56 -11.83 1.57
C VAL A 77 12.69 -11.22 2.96
N LEU A 78 13.92 -11.17 3.49
CA LEU A 78 14.17 -10.62 4.83
C LEU A 78 13.83 -9.13 4.90
N ARG A 79 14.06 -8.38 3.81
CA ARG A 79 13.65 -6.98 3.67
C ARG A 79 12.13 -6.87 3.70
N SER A 80 11.40 -7.68 2.94
CA SER A 80 9.93 -7.70 2.93
C SER A 80 9.35 -7.99 4.32
N ILE A 81 9.91 -8.96 5.06
CA ILE A 81 9.47 -9.24 6.45
C ILE A 81 9.75 -8.04 7.35
N ARG A 82 10.93 -7.41 7.24
CA ARG A 82 11.28 -6.22 8.05
C ARG A 82 10.35 -5.04 7.77
N GLU A 83 9.96 -4.82 6.52
CA GLU A 83 9.05 -3.73 6.16
C GLU A 83 7.65 -3.94 6.76
N LYS A 84 7.18 -5.18 6.94
CA LYS A 84 5.90 -5.43 7.64
C LYS A 84 5.87 -4.84 9.05
N PHE A 85 7.00 -4.88 9.78
CA PHE A 85 7.11 -4.37 11.15
C PHE A 85 7.29 -2.86 11.25
N ARG A 86 7.47 -2.17 10.13
CA ARG A 86 7.58 -0.70 10.05
C ARG A 86 6.24 -0.12 9.63
N ALA A 87 6.02 1.16 9.96
CA ALA A 87 4.91 1.89 9.34
C ALA A 87 5.09 1.88 7.81
N PRO A 88 4.01 1.62 7.04
CA PRO A 88 4.07 1.52 5.59
C PRO A 88 4.61 2.82 4.97
N PHE A 89 5.23 2.73 3.79
CA PHE A 89 5.87 3.90 3.18
C PHE A 89 4.84 5.00 2.86
N GLU A 90 3.61 4.59 2.54
CA GLU A 90 2.45 5.44 2.28
C GLU A 90 2.21 6.38 3.47
N TYR A 91 2.12 5.80 4.67
CA TYR A 91 1.96 6.56 5.91
C TYR A 91 3.18 7.43 6.22
N ARG A 92 4.40 6.91 6.03
CA ARG A 92 5.63 7.65 6.31
C ARG A 92 5.77 8.89 5.41
N ALA A 93 5.49 8.77 4.12
CA ALA A 93 5.56 9.88 3.16
C ALA A 93 4.45 10.91 3.44
N ALA A 94 3.22 10.46 3.70
CA ALA A 94 2.11 11.33 4.08
C ALA A 94 2.42 12.11 5.38
N LEU A 95 2.94 11.42 6.40
CA LEU A 95 3.33 12.05 7.67
C LEU A 95 4.43 13.11 7.48
N ARG A 96 5.43 12.83 6.64
CA ARG A 96 6.48 13.80 6.33
C ARG A 96 5.88 15.04 5.67
N TYR A 97 5.06 14.85 4.63
CA TYR A 97 4.42 15.96 3.94
C TYR A 97 3.54 16.80 4.88
N CYS A 98 2.73 16.17 5.74
CA CYS A 98 1.86 16.88 6.70
C CYS A 98 2.67 17.71 7.70
N ARG A 99 3.81 17.20 8.18
CA ARG A 99 4.71 17.96 9.06
C ARG A 99 5.32 19.19 8.38
N GLU A 100 5.63 19.08 7.09
CA GLU A 100 6.26 20.14 6.30
C GLU A 100 5.24 21.20 5.83
N SER A 101 3.98 20.81 5.56
CA SER A 101 2.97 21.68 4.93
C SER A 101 1.86 22.17 5.88
N GLY A 102 1.68 21.52 7.03
CA GLY A 102 0.54 21.76 7.93
C GLY A 102 -0.76 21.04 7.50
N ALA A 103 -0.73 20.21 6.45
CA ALA A 103 -1.89 19.40 6.06
C ALA A 103 -2.30 18.39 7.13
N ALA A 104 -3.58 18.03 7.19
CA ALA A 104 -4.10 17.05 8.14
C ALA A 104 -3.89 15.61 7.64
N LEU A 105 -3.43 14.72 8.54
CA LEU A 105 -3.24 13.30 8.25
C LEU A 105 -4.31 12.44 8.93
N HIS A 106 -4.91 11.52 8.18
CA HIS A 106 -5.96 10.61 8.62
C HIS A 106 -5.57 9.16 8.30
N ALA A 107 -5.73 8.26 9.26
CA ALA A 107 -5.54 6.82 9.09
C ALA A 107 -6.94 6.17 9.10
N ILE A 108 -7.39 5.63 7.96
CA ILE A 108 -8.83 5.38 7.72
C ILE A 108 -9.18 3.91 7.41
N ASP A 109 -8.31 2.95 7.71
CA ASP A 109 -8.60 1.53 7.46
C ASP A 109 -9.20 0.81 8.69
N LEU A 110 -9.84 -0.34 8.46
CA LEU A 110 -10.54 -1.13 9.47
C LEU A 110 -9.57 -1.68 10.52
N SER A 111 -9.78 -1.25 11.77
CA SER A 111 -8.99 -1.74 12.91
C SER A 111 -9.32 -3.18 13.29
N SER A 112 -10.57 -3.64 13.13
CA SER A 112 -10.99 -5.02 13.36
C SER A 112 -10.24 -5.99 12.44
N LEU A 113 -10.31 -5.74 11.13
CA LEU A 113 -9.59 -6.52 10.12
C LEU A 113 -8.08 -6.51 10.36
N SER A 114 -7.52 -5.32 10.66
CA SER A 114 -6.09 -5.23 10.96
C SER A 114 -5.70 -5.96 12.24
N LYS A 115 -6.61 -6.12 13.21
CA LYS A 115 -6.36 -6.86 14.43
C LYS A 115 -6.25 -8.35 14.15
N GLU A 116 -7.23 -8.92 13.46
CA GLU A 116 -7.23 -10.31 13.01
C GLU A 116 -5.97 -10.65 12.21
N LEU A 117 -5.65 -9.87 11.17
CA LEU A 117 -4.47 -10.11 10.32
C LEU A 117 -3.12 -9.97 11.05
N ILE A 118 -3.05 -9.14 12.08
CA ILE A 118 -1.80 -8.92 12.84
C ILE A 118 -1.64 -9.93 13.97
N GLU A 119 -2.69 -10.15 14.76
CA GLU A 119 -2.64 -11.06 15.91
C GLU A 119 -2.39 -12.50 15.45
N ASP A 120 -3.07 -12.95 14.40
CA ASP A 120 -2.93 -14.32 13.91
C ASP A 120 -1.66 -14.48 13.06
N GLY A 121 -1.37 -13.51 12.18
CA GLY A 121 -0.33 -13.68 11.17
C GLY A 121 1.10 -13.33 11.61
N TRP A 122 1.31 -12.42 12.56
CA TRP A 122 2.65 -11.87 12.78
C TRP A 122 3.53 -12.71 13.70
N HIS A 123 2.93 -13.43 14.63
CA HIS A 123 3.66 -14.40 15.45
C HIS A 123 4.21 -15.52 14.57
N GLU A 124 3.39 -16.04 13.65
CA GLU A 124 3.77 -17.05 12.67
C GLU A 124 4.88 -16.54 11.72
N LEU A 125 4.78 -15.30 11.22
CA LEU A 125 5.76 -14.72 10.28
C LEU A 125 7.19 -14.70 10.82
N ILE A 126 7.37 -14.58 12.13
CA ILE A 126 8.70 -14.57 12.74
C ILE A 126 9.19 -15.96 13.14
N GLU A 127 8.37 -17.01 13.12
CA GLU A 127 8.77 -18.37 13.49
C GLU A 127 9.95 -18.87 12.66
N VAL A 128 10.85 -19.60 13.32
CA VAL A 128 12.08 -20.08 12.68
C VAL A 128 11.74 -20.98 11.48
N GLU A 129 10.70 -21.80 11.61
CA GLU A 129 10.20 -22.66 10.55
C GLU A 129 9.70 -21.83 9.35
N ASN A 130 8.86 -20.81 9.59
CA ASN A 130 8.31 -19.96 8.54
C ASN A 130 9.35 -19.04 7.88
N ILE A 131 10.33 -18.55 8.64
CA ILE A 131 11.50 -17.85 8.07
C ILE A 131 12.27 -18.79 7.16
N THR A 132 12.53 -20.02 7.60
CA THR A 132 13.27 -21.02 6.82
C THR A 132 12.52 -21.39 5.55
N LYS A 133 11.20 -21.65 5.65
CA LYS A 133 10.33 -21.88 4.50
C LYS A 133 10.38 -20.70 3.53
N SER A 134 10.23 -19.47 4.01
CA SER A 134 10.24 -18.26 3.16
C SER A 134 11.56 -18.08 2.42
N ILE A 135 12.69 -18.38 3.07
CA ILE A 135 14.03 -18.34 2.48
C ILE A 135 14.16 -19.41 1.38
N ASN A 136 13.80 -20.66 1.67
CA ASN A 136 13.94 -21.78 0.75
C ASN A 136 12.96 -21.67 -0.45
N TYR A 137 11.76 -21.14 -0.24
CA TYR A 137 10.79 -20.95 -1.33
C TYR A 137 11.22 -19.83 -2.30
N SER A 138 11.94 -18.82 -1.79
CA SER A 138 12.43 -17.71 -2.59
C SER A 138 13.58 -18.07 -3.52
N SER A 139 14.30 -19.15 -3.24
CA SER A 139 15.31 -19.69 -4.16
C SER A 139 14.69 -20.48 -5.31
N ASP A 140 13.44 -20.95 -5.17
CA ASP A 140 12.81 -21.88 -6.14
C ASP A 140 11.67 -21.28 -6.97
N THR A 141 11.13 -20.09 -6.66
CA THR A 141 9.97 -19.52 -7.39
C THR A 141 9.99 -18.00 -7.58
N LYS A 142 9.22 -17.53 -8.59
CA LYS A 142 8.98 -16.13 -8.97
C LYS A 142 8.65 -15.28 -7.74
N THR A 143 9.65 -14.58 -7.22
CA THR A 143 9.51 -13.58 -6.16
C THR A 143 8.56 -12.48 -6.64
N PHE A 144 7.70 -11.97 -5.74
CA PHE A 144 6.87 -10.79 -6.02
C PHE A 144 7.75 -9.68 -6.62
N SER A 145 7.44 -9.29 -7.85
CA SER A 145 8.12 -8.20 -8.55
C SER A 145 7.21 -6.98 -8.54
N VAL A 146 7.69 -5.91 -7.92
CA VAL A 146 7.05 -4.59 -7.92
C VAL A 146 6.77 -4.13 -9.35
N GLU A 147 7.71 -4.38 -10.27
CA GLU A 147 7.56 -4.05 -11.69
C GLU A 147 6.40 -4.80 -12.35
N GLN A 148 6.29 -6.12 -12.11
CA GLN A 148 5.18 -6.91 -12.64
C GLN A 148 3.83 -6.45 -12.09
N GLU A 149 3.81 -6.02 -10.82
CA GLU A 149 2.60 -5.49 -10.19
C GLU A 149 2.21 -4.13 -10.81
N TYR A 150 3.16 -3.24 -11.09
CA TYR A 150 2.89 -2.00 -11.84
C TYR A 150 2.41 -2.27 -13.26
N LEU A 151 3.03 -3.19 -14.00
CA LEU A 151 2.58 -3.58 -15.34
C LEU A 151 1.16 -4.13 -15.31
N ARG A 152 0.83 -4.93 -14.29
CA ARG A 152 -0.54 -5.42 -14.07
C ARG A 152 -1.51 -4.27 -13.77
N ALA A 153 -1.15 -3.38 -12.86
CA ALA A 153 -1.97 -2.22 -12.50
C ALA A 153 -2.27 -1.35 -13.73
N GLU A 154 -1.25 -1.02 -14.52
CA GLU A 154 -1.39 -0.21 -15.73
C GLU A 154 -2.25 -0.89 -16.80
N ARG A 155 -2.14 -2.21 -16.93
CA ARG A 155 -2.95 -3.00 -17.84
C ARG A 155 -4.41 -2.98 -17.41
N LEU A 156 -4.71 -3.36 -16.17
CA LEU A 156 -6.08 -3.47 -15.68
C LEU A 156 -6.81 -2.13 -15.56
N LEU A 157 -6.09 -1.03 -15.32
CA LEU A 157 -6.66 0.32 -15.36
C LEU A 157 -7.06 0.78 -16.78
N LYS A 158 -6.60 0.08 -17.82
CA LYS A 158 -6.92 0.37 -19.24
C LYS A 158 -7.86 -0.67 -19.86
N GLU A 159 -7.84 -1.91 -19.37
CA GLU A 159 -8.60 -3.04 -19.92
C GLU A 159 -10.11 -2.95 -19.67
N ASP A 160 -10.88 -3.82 -20.33
CA ASP A 160 -12.33 -3.96 -20.18
C ASP A 160 -12.73 -4.92 -19.04
N SER A 161 -14.03 -4.92 -18.69
CA SER A 161 -14.55 -5.45 -17.42
C SER A 161 -14.24 -6.92 -17.13
N SER A 162 -14.18 -7.80 -18.14
CA SER A 162 -14.08 -9.24 -17.92
C SER A 162 -12.76 -9.69 -17.26
N MET A 163 -11.62 -9.06 -17.60
CA MET A 163 -10.34 -9.37 -16.95
C MET A 163 -10.24 -8.76 -15.55
N VAL A 164 -10.90 -7.62 -15.33
CA VAL A 164 -10.99 -7.00 -14.01
C VAL A 164 -11.79 -7.86 -13.05
N ASP A 165 -12.90 -8.46 -13.49
CA ASP A 165 -13.72 -9.36 -12.67
C ASP A 165 -12.95 -10.61 -12.22
N VAL A 166 -12.20 -11.23 -13.13
CA VAL A 166 -11.35 -12.39 -12.80
C VAL A 166 -10.32 -12.00 -11.74
N PHE A 167 -9.70 -10.83 -11.88
CA PHE A 167 -8.71 -10.33 -10.93
C PHE A 167 -9.32 -9.99 -9.56
N LEU A 168 -10.50 -9.37 -9.54
CA LEU A 168 -11.21 -9.01 -8.30
C LEU A 168 -11.96 -10.18 -7.68
N SER A 169 -12.01 -11.36 -8.31
CA SER A 169 -12.71 -12.53 -7.78
C SER A 169 -12.35 -12.92 -6.33
N PRO A 170 -11.09 -12.79 -5.86
CA PRO A 170 -10.76 -13.03 -4.45
C PRO A 170 -11.35 -11.99 -3.51
N TRP A 171 -11.58 -10.76 -3.99
CA TRP A 171 -12.20 -9.69 -3.22
C TRP A 171 -13.71 -9.86 -3.18
N THR A 172 -14.34 -10.21 -4.31
CA THR A 172 -15.79 -10.46 -4.36
C THR A 172 -16.22 -11.67 -3.54
N SER A 173 -15.34 -12.65 -3.35
CA SER A 173 -15.68 -13.90 -2.66
C SER A 173 -15.66 -13.77 -1.13
N GLN A 174 -15.19 -12.65 -0.57
CA GLN A 174 -15.12 -12.45 0.87
C GLN A 174 -15.81 -11.14 1.27
N VAL A 175 -16.85 -11.25 2.10
CA VAL A 175 -17.66 -10.12 2.61
C VAL A 175 -16.79 -9.01 3.22
N ILE A 176 -15.68 -9.38 3.83
CA ILE A 176 -14.76 -8.45 4.49
C ILE A 176 -14.18 -7.37 3.57
N TYR A 177 -13.98 -7.66 2.27
CA TYR A 177 -13.48 -6.66 1.32
C TYR A 177 -14.56 -5.66 0.94
N GLU A 178 -15.82 -6.09 0.78
CA GLU A 178 -16.96 -5.19 0.55
C GLU A 178 -17.14 -4.22 1.74
N GLU A 179 -17.07 -4.74 2.97
CA GLU A 179 -17.14 -3.93 4.19
C GLU A 179 -15.99 -2.92 4.28
N ARG A 180 -14.78 -3.34 3.91
CA ARG A 180 -13.60 -2.48 3.89
C ARG A 180 -13.74 -1.34 2.88
N GLU A 181 -14.18 -1.63 1.66
CA GLU A 181 -14.41 -0.61 0.64
C GLU A 181 -15.49 0.40 1.06
N ALA A 182 -16.58 -0.09 1.67
CA ALA A 182 -17.62 0.76 2.22
C ALA A 182 -17.12 1.64 3.36
N HIS A 183 -16.29 1.09 4.26
CA HIS A 183 -15.67 1.83 5.36
C HIS A 183 -14.76 2.96 4.85
N LEU A 184 -13.86 2.64 3.91
CA LEU A 184 -12.95 3.62 3.30
C LEU A 184 -13.73 4.73 2.59
N ALA A 185 -14.77 4.37 1.83
CA ALA A 185 -15.63 5.33 1.14
C ALA A 185 -16.34 6.27 2.13
N GLY A 186 -16.95 5.72 3.19
CA GLY A 186 -17.61 6.50 4.22
C GLY A 186 -16.68 7.49 4.91
N ALA A 187 -15.47 7.05 5.29
CA ALA A 187 -14.47 7.92 5.90
C ALA A 187 -14.05 9.07 4.96
N LEU A 188 -13.89 8.80 3.66
CA LEU A 188 -13.52 9.82 2.67
C LEU A 188 -14.66 10.81 2.40
N VAL A 189 -15.91 10.36 2.35
CA VAL A 189 -17.10 11.22 2.23
C VAL A 189 -17.19 12.15 3.46
N ASP A 190 -16.99 11.62 4.66
CA ASP A 190 -17.01 12.39 5.90
C ASP A 190 -15.91 13.44 5.95
N LEU A 191 -14.70 13.11 5.51
CA LEU A 191 -13.60 14.07 5.43
C LEU A 191 -13.88 15.16 4.39
N HIS A 192 -14.34 14.77 3.19
CA HIS A 192 -14.63 15.68 2.10
C HIS A 192 -15.78 16.66 2.44
N SER A 193 -16.81 16.19 3.15
CA SER A 193 -17.94 17.04 3.57
C SER A 193 -17.50 18.13 4.55
N LYS A 194 -16.58 17.83 5.47
CA LYS A 194 -16.05 18.74 6.50
C LYS A 194 -15.04 19.77 5.98
N MET A 195 -14.45 19.56 4.81
CA MET A 195 -13.54 20.53 4.20
C MET A 195 -14.28 21.79 3.76
N GLU A 196 -13.65 22.95 3.81
CA GLU A 196 -14.19 24.17 3.18
C GLU A 196 -13.77 24.27 1.71
N ALA A 197 -12.52 23.93 1.41
CA ALA A 197 -11.92 23.97 0.08
C ALA A 197 -10.63 23.15 0.02
N GLY A 198 -10.07 22.97 -1.19
CA GLY A 198 -8.76 22.35 -1.43
C GLY A 198 -8.86 20.88 -1.79
N CYS A 199 -7.72 20.20 -1.77
CA CYS A 199 -7.58 18.81 -2.22
C CYS A 199 -7.51 17.83 -1.04
N LEU A 200 -8.40 16.83 -1.06
CA LEU A 200 -8.32 15.60 -0.26
C LEU A 200 -7.63 14.52 -1.09
N VAL A 201 -6.51 14.01 -0.58
CA VAL A 201 -5.81 12.87 -1.16
C VAL A 201 -6.10 11.62 -0.37
N HIS A 202 -6.54 10.56 -1.03
CA HIS A 202 -6.48 9.20 -0.50
C HIS A 202 -5.21 8.51 -1.02
N VAL A 203 -4.49 7.80 -0.16
CA VAL A 203 -3.35 6.96 -0.53
C VAL A 203 -3.64 5.52 -0.10
N GLY A 204 -3.70 4.61 -1.07
CA GLY A 204 -4.03 3.21 -0.85
C GLY A 204 -3.54 2.31 -1.98
N GLY A 205 -3.85 1.02 -1.92
CA GLY A 205 -3.53 0.05 -2.96
C GLY A 205 -4.15 0.43 -4.31
N TRP A 206 -3.45 0.15 -5.42
CA TRP A 206 -3.92 0.54 -6.75
C TRP A 206 -5.24 -0.11 -7.18
N GLN A 207 -5.63 -1.23 -6.58
CA GLN A 207 -6.87 -1.95 -6.88
C GLN A 207 -8.11 -1.06 -6.65
N HIS A 208 -8.04 -0.15 -5.68
CA HIS A 208 -9.08 0.84 -5.35
C HIS A 208 -9.41 1.78 -6.51
N LEU A 209 -8.51 1.91 -7.48
CA LEU A 209 -8.66 2.78 -8.63
C LEU A 209 -9.44 2.14 -9.78
N LEU A 210 -9.66 0.83 -9.77
CA LEU A 210 -10.36 0.13 -10.85
C LEU A 210 -11.81 0.62 -10.96
N ASP A 211 -12.29 0.87 -12.17
CA ASP A 211 -13.62 1.43 -12.43
C ASP A 211 -14.55 0.50 -13.21
N LYS A 212 -14.07 -0.70 -13.50
CA LYS A 212 -14.79 -1.73 -14.25
C LYS A 212 -14.93 -2.99 -13.40
N GLY A 213 -15.89 -3.84 -13.77
CA GLY A 213 -16.22 -5.07 -13.07
C GLY A 213 -17.49 -4.98 -12.21
N GLY A 214 -17.96 -6.11 -11.70
CA GLY A 214 -19.14 -6.26 -10.86
C GLY A 214 -18.92 -5.93 -9.39
N PHE A 215 -17.68 -5.90 -8.93
CA PHE A 215 -17.32 -5.46 -7.57
C PHE A 215 -17.25 -3.94 -7.51
N LYS A 216 -17.87 -3.32 -6.48
CA LYS A 216 -17.83 -1.88 -6.28
C LYS A 216 -16.55 -1.45 -5.57
N THR A 217 -15.57 -0.99 -6.33
CA THR A 217 -14.33 -0.43 -5.77
C THR A 217 -14.55 0.93 -5.11
N LEU A 218 -13.54 1.40 -4.39
CA LEU A 218 -13.50 2.70 -3.74
C LEU A 218 -13.75 3.83 -4.74
N PHE A 219 -13.10 3.79 -5.91
CA PHE A 219 -13.34 4.77 -6.96
C PHE A 219 -14.81 4.81 -7.41
N GLN A 220 -15.43 3.65 -7.63
CA GLN A 220 -16.83 3.59 -8.04
C GLN A 220 -17.78 4.12 -6.95
N ARG A 221 -17.51 3.79 -5.67
CA ARG A 221 -18.29 4.32 -4.52
C ARG A 221 -18.20 5.82 -4.38
N LEU A 222 -17.06 6.40 -4.74
CA LEU A 222 -16.79 7.83 -4.63
C LEU A 222 -17.10 8.62 -5.91
N SER A 223 -17.63 7.98 -6.97
CA SER A 223 -17.89 8.61 -8.27
C SER A 223 -18.69 9.92 -8.19
N HIS A 224 -19.64 10.02 -7.26
CA HIS A 224 -20.44 11.23 -6.99
C HIS A 224 -19.62 12.44 -6.52
N LEU A 225 -18.39 12.24 -6.04
CA LEU A 225 -17.42 13.29 -5.69
C LEU A 225 -16.47 13.65 -6.84
N ASN A 226 -16.63 13.03 -8.01
CA ASN A 226 -15.77 13.18 -9.20
C ASN A 226 -14.26 13.06 -8.90
N PRO A 227 -13.80 11.99 -8.22
CA PRO A 227 -12.40 11.85 -7.86
C PRO A 227 -11.51 11.71 -9.09
N ARG A 228 -10.34 12.35 -9.05
CA ARG A 228 -9.24 12.04 -9.96
C ARG A 228 -8.55 10.75 -9.50
N ARG A 229 -8.04 9.96 -10.44
CA ARG A 229 -7.23 8.76 -10.16
C ARG A 229 -5.79 8.97 -10.61
N LEU A 230 -4.84 8.48 -9.82
CA LEU A 230 -3.42 8.48 -10.15
C LEU A 230 -2.79 7.18 -9.65
N LEU A 231 -2.25 6.37 -10.57
CA LEU A 231 -1.33 5.30 -10.21
C LEU A 231 0.04 5.93 -9.92
N LEU A 232 0.65 5.58 -8.78
CA LEU A 232 1.94 6.13 -8.38
C LEU A 232 3.02 5.82 -9.44
N PRO A 233 3.85 6.79 -9.86
CA PRO A 233 4.86 6.53 -10.87
C PRO A 233 6.00 5.66 -10.32
N HIS A 234 6.35 4.63 -11.08
CA HIS A 234 7.53 3.78 -10.84
C HIS A 234 8.75 4.35 -11.57
N ALA A 235 9.91 4.49 -10.90
CA ALA A 235 11.03 5.28 -11.43
C ALA A 235 11.74 4.65 -12.64
N LEU A 236 11.54 3.35 -12.90
CA LEU A 236 12.14 2.67 -14.06
C LEU A 236 11.65 3.17 -15.44
N LYS A 237 10.68 4.08 -15.50
CA LYS A 237 10.21 4.69 -16.76
C LYS A 237 11.09 5.82 -17.31
N THR A 238 12.16 6.26 -16.63
CA THR A 238 13.07 7.29 -17.16
C THR A 238 14.20 6.75 -18.04
N GLY A 239 14.00 5.58 -18.69
CA GLY A 239 14.98 4.94 -19.58
C GLY A 239 14.65 5.00 -21.09
N THR A 240 13.58 5.66 -21.52
CA THR A 240 13.27 5.77 -22.96
C THR A 240 13.98 6.98 -23.56
N ILE A 241 15.12 6.69 -24.18
CA ILE A 241 15.87 7.49 -25.14
C ILE A 241 14.93 8.41 -25.93
N GLN A 242 15.11 9.72 -25.78
CA GLN A 242 14.72 10.70 -26.80
C GLN A 242 15.41 10.29 -28.11
N ARG A 243 14.72 9.54 -28.98
CA ARG A 243 15.07 9.57 -30.39
C ARG A 243 14.65 10.94 -30.91
N ARG A 244 15.63 11.84 -30.96
CA ARG A 244 15.58 13.02 -31.83
C ARG A 244 15.24 12.50 -33.23
N ALA A 245 14.13 12.97 -33.78
CA ALA A 245 13.94 12.95 -35.21
C ALA A 245 15.02 13.85 -35.82
N CYS A 246 15.90 13.26 -36.61
CA CYS A 246 16.54 13.93 -37.73
C CYS A 246 15.69 13.64 -38.97
#